data_AF-A0A925V6E4-F1
#
_entry.id   AF-A0A925V6E4-F1
#
_cell.length_a   1.000
_cell.length_b   1.000
_cell.length_c   1.000
_cell.angle_alpha   90.00
_cell.angle_beta   90.00
_cell.angle_gamma   90.00
#
_symmetry.space_group_name_H-M   'P 1'
#
loop_
_entity.id
_entity.type
_entity.pdbx_description
1 polymer ?
#
loop_
_entity_poly.entity_id
_entity_poly.type
_entity_poly.pdbx_seq_one_letter_code
_entity_poly.pdbx_strand_id
1 'polypeptide(L)'
;EVDRVLGGGLVTGSVVLVGGPPGIGKSTLLLQVGAGIAAGHGTVLYASGEESIAQIGARAQRLGAAHKRLLLLAETRVEAILAAARELSLEGVLSAIVIDSIQTVYSDAADGLPGNVTQIRASAAQLVSFAKLHGTPVVLVGHVTKDGQLAGPRVLEHLVDAVLSFDGDDERALRLLRASKNRFGNTAELGVFEMTGTGLREIVNPSAAFLAERPSGAAGSCITASLEGARPLLLEVQALLAPAFGSARRNCVGVDNARLAMLLAVLDRHGELAVLDQDVFVNVAGGMRLFEPAADLAIALAVASSHLRKPLAQGMVAIGEIGLTGEVRQAPRVELRLAEARRLGFERVLVGGAAAAKLSHPGLDIVPVATIRAAIEGAFQ
;
A
#
# COMPACT_ATOMS: atom_id res chain seq x y z
N GLU A 1 11.71 3.87 -3.39
CA GLU A 1 10.48 3.05 -3.24
C GLU A 1 9.68 2.89 -4.54
N VAL A 2 9.47 3.94 -5.36
CA VAL A 2 8.68 3.87 -6.61
C VAL A 2 9.22 2.81 -7.59
N ASP A 3 10.53 2.78 -7.81
CA ASP A 3 11.15 1.78 -8.68
C ASP A 3 10.81 0.36 -8.27
N ARG A 4 10.78 0.07 -6.95
CA ARG A 4 10.43 -1.25 -6.44
C ARG A 4 9.00 -1.63 -6.80
N VAL A 5 8.05 -0.72 -6.57
CA VAL A 5 6.63 -0.95 -6.91
C VAL A 5 6.45 -1.18 -8.42
N LEU A 6 7.28 -0.52 -9.24
CA LEU A 6 7.29 -0.71 -10.69
C LEU A 6 8.05 -1.96 -11.17
N GLY A 7 8.74 -2.70 -10.29
CA GLY A 7 9.51 -3.89 -10.67
C GLY A 7 10.95 -3.60 -11.12
N GLY A 8 11.52 -2.47 -10.67
CA GLY A 8 12.89 -2.06 -10.96
C GLY A 8 13.02 -0.67 -11.59
N GLY A 9 11.90 -0.02 -11.94
CA GLY A 9 11.86 1.32 -12.54
C GLY A 9 10.85 1.44 -13.68
N LEU A 10 10.80 2.60 -14.32
CA LEU A 10 9.98 2.81 -15.51
C LEU A 10 10.57 2.08 -16.72
N VAL A 11 9.76 1.23 -17.35
CA VAL A 11 10.16 0.48 -18.55
C VAL A 11 9.98 1.34 -19.81
N THR A 12 10.92 1.31 -20.74
CA THR A 12 10.84 2.03 -22.02
C THR A 12 9.56 1.68 -22.78
N GLY A 13 8.85 2.70 -23.27
CA GLY A 13 7.59 2.56 -23.98
C GLY A 13 6.44 1.96 -23.16
N SER A 14 6.56 1.93 -21.83
CA SER A 14 5.47 1.55 -20.94
C SER A 14 4.51 2.71 -20.68
N VAL A 15 3.28 2.38 -20.33
CA VAL A 15 2.33 3.36 -19.78
C VAL A 15 1.95 2.96 -18.36
N VAL A 16 2.13 3.90 -17.44
CA VAL A 16 1.82 3.74 -16.01
C VAL A 16 0.70 4.70 -15.63
N LEU A 17 -0.32 4.21 -14.94
CA LEU A 17 -1.40 5.02 -14.40
C LEU A 17 -1.26 5.15 -12.88
N VAL A 18 -1.18 6.37 -12.37
CA VAL A 18 -1.16 6.66 -10.92
C VAL A 18 -2.53 7.17 -10.51
N GLY A 19 -3.27 6.31 -9.81
CA GLY A 19 -4.57 6.58 -9.23
C GLY A 19 -4.47 7.03 -7.77
N GLY A 20 -5.44 7.80 -7.31
CA GLY A 20 -5.59 8.14 -5.89
C GLY A 20 -6.52 9.34 -5.65
N PRO A 21 -7.00 9.55 -4.43
CA PRO A 21 -7.88 10.66 -4.11
C PRO A 21 -7.20 12.02 -4.39
N PRO A 22 -7.97 13.09 -4.67
CA PRO A 22 -7.42 14.45 -4.73
C PRO A 22 -6.69 14.80 -3.43
N GLY A 23 -5.58 15.55 -3.52
CA GLY A 23 -4.83 15.99 -2.34
C GLY A 23 -3.87 14.96 -1.73
N ILE A 24 -3.92 13.68 -2.13
CA ILE A 24 -3.07 12.63 -1.55
C ILE A 24 -1.56 12.82 -1.80
N GLY A 25 -1.20 13.59 -2.84
CA GLY A 25 0.19 13.89 -3.19
C GLY A 25 0.70 13.28 -4.50
N LYS A 26 -0.19 12.93 -5.45
CA LYS A 26 0.20 12.36 -6.77
C LYS A 26 1.15 13.27 -7.55
N SER A 27 0.81 14.56 -7.67
CA SER A 27 1.65 15.54 -8.36
C SER A 27 2.97 15.78 -7.65
N THR A 28 2.99 15.73 -6.31
CA THR A 28 4.22 15.77 -5.50
C THR A 28 5.13 14.58 -5.81
N LEU A 29 4.58 13.37 -5.81
CA LEU A 29 5.28 12.13 -6.16
C LEU A 29 5.90 12.24 -7.55
N LEU A 30 5.10 12.66 -8.55
CA LEU A 30 5.55 12.70 -9.94
C LEU A 30 6.53 13.82 -10.25
N LEU A 31 6.47 14.94 -9.54
CA LEU A 31 7.54 15.96 -9.63
C LEU A 31 8.85 15.43 -9.08
N GLN A 32 8.86 14.74 -7.93
CA GLN A 32 10.07 14.15 -7.37
C GLN A 32 10.63 13.02 -8.25
N VAL A 33 9.77 12.15 -8.78
CA VAL A 33 10.15 11.11 -9.75
C VAL A 33 10.69 11.74 -11.03
N GLY A 34 10.00 12.74 -11.58
CA GLY A 34 10.41 13.48 -12.77
C GLY A 34 11.77 14.15 -12.59
N ALA A 35 12.02 14.74 -11.42
CA ALA A 35 13.32 15.31 -11.09
C ALA A 35 14.44 14.26 -10.99
N GLY A 36 14.16 13.09 -10.39
CA GLY A 36 15.10 11.98 -10.34
C GLY A 36 15.48 11.45 -11.72
N ILE A 37 14.49 11.24 -12.60
CA ILE A 37 14.71 10.87 -14.00
C ILE A 37 15.48 11.98 -14.72
N ALA A 38 15.10 13.24 -14.48
CA ALA A 38 15.75 14.39 -15.08
C ALA A 38 17.21 14.55 -14.65
N ALA A 39 17.57 14.13 -13.45
CA ALA A 39 18.95 14.13 -12.97
C ALA A 39 19.77 12.95 -13.53
N GLY A 40 19.18 11.75 -13.61
CA GLY A 40 19.90 10.52 -13.96
C GLY A 40 19.90 10.13 -15.45
N HIS A 41 18.83 10.42 -16.19
CA HIS A 41 18.58 9.75 -17.47
C HIS A 41 18.38 10.68 -18.68
N GLY A 42 17.73 11.84 -18.51
CA GLY A 42 17.50 12.76 -19.64
C GLY A 42 16.38 13.75 -19.38
N THR A 43 15.64 14.12 -20.42
CA THR A 43 14.58 15.13 -20.33
C THR A 43 13.23 14.50 -19.97
N VAL A 44 12.52 15.12 -19.03
CA VAL A 44 11.14 14.77 -18.68
C VAL A 44 10.23 15.90 -19.13
N LEU A 45 9.22 15.58 -19.92
CA LEU A 45 8.15 16.52 -20.28
C LEU A 45 6.97 16.33 -19.31
N TYR A 46 6.75 17.31 -18.44
CA TYR A 46 5.64 17.32 -17.49
C TYR A 46 4.53 18.23 -18.03
N ALA A 47 3.47 17.63 -18.56
CA ALA A 47 2.30 18.35 -19.06
C ALA A 47 1.20 18.39 -17.99
N SER A 48 0.62 19.57 -17.77
CA SER A 48 -0.49 19.75 -16.85
C SER A 48 -1.54 20.71 -17.40
N GLY A 49 -2.80 20.34 -17.23
CA GLY A 49 -3.95 21.20 -17.48
C GLY A 49 -4.57 21.80 -16.23
N GLU A 50 -4.16 21.33 -15.04
CA GLU A 50 -4.75 21.72 -13.76
C GLU A 50 -4.08 22.95 -13.14
N GLU A 51 -2.75 23.06 -13.29
CA GLU A 51 -1.94 24.09 -12.63
C GLU A 51 -1.11 24.88 -13.64
N SER A 52 -0.90 26.17 -13.35
CA SER A 52 -0.01 27.01 -14.17
C SER A 52 1.47 26.61 -13.98
N ILE A 53 2.29 26.92 -14.99
CA ILE A 53 3.75 26.70 -14.94
C ILE A 53 4.38 27.33 -13.70
N ALA A 54 3.93 28.54 -13.32
CA ALA A 54 4.45 29.23 -12.13
C ALA A 54 4.14 28.47 -10.83
N GLN A 55 2.93 27.91 -10.70
CA GLN A 55 2.53 27.12 -9.52
C GLN A 55 3.33 25.81 -9.44
N ILE A 56 3.44 25.09 -10.56
CA ILE A 56 4.21 23.84 -10.62
C ILE A 56 5.69 24.10 -10.35
N GLY A 57 6.25 25.17 -10.93
CA GLY A 57 7.65 25.58 -10.73
C GLY A 57 7.96 25.94 -9.28
N ALA A 58 7.11 26.75 -8.63
CA ALA A 58 7.25 27.09 -7.21
C ALA A 58 7.18 25.84 -6.32
N ARG A 59 6.27 24.91 -6.64
CA ARG A 59 6.17 23.62 -5.94
C ARG A 59 7.43 22.78 -6.15
N ALA A 60 7.92 22.65 -7.39
CA ALA A 60 9.15 21.91 -7.68
C ALA A 60 10.36 22.48 -6.93
N GLN A 61 10.49 23.80 -6.83
CA GLN A 61 11.54 24.45 -6.03
C GLN A 61 11.44 24.08 -4.55
N ARG A 62 10.26 24.19 -3.95
CA ARG A 62 10.04 23.81 -2.53
C ARG A 62 10.38 22.35 -2.25
N LEU A 63 10.09 21.47 -3.20
CA LEU A 63 10.35 20.03 -3.10
C LEU A 63 11.83 19.66 -3.35
N GLY A 64 12.69 20.62 -3.73
CA GLY A 64 14.03 20.31 -4.23
C GLY A 64 14.03 19.52 -5.55
N ALA A 65 12.92 19.56 -6.28
CA ALA A 65 12.67 18.82 -7.51
C ALA A 65 12.85 19.71 -8.77
N ALA A 66 13.29 20.95 -8.62
CA ALA A 66 13.58 21.82 -9.76
C ALA A 66 14.82 21.33 -10.50
N HIS A 67 14.69 21.03 -11.79
CA HIS A 67 15.80 20.55 -12.62
C HIS A 67 15.69 21.10 -14.05
N LYS A 68 16.81 21.47 -14.68
CA LYS A 68 16.84 22.05 -16.05
C LYS A 68 16.28 21.14 -17.14
N ARG A 69 16.31 19.82 -16.90
CA ARG A 69 15.77 18.79 -17.80
C ARG A 69 14.33 18.34 -17.42
N LEU A 70 13.71 18.96 -16.41
CA LEU A 70 12.30 18.79 -16.11
C LEU A 70 11.53 19.95 -16.77
N LEU A 71 11.05 19.72 -17.98
CA LEU A 71 10.34 20.72 -18.78
C LEU A 71 8.87 20.72 -18.42
N LEU A 72 8.33 21.90 -18.11
CA LEU A 72 6.92 22.07 -17.76
C LEU A 72 6.14 22.61 -18.95
N LEU A 73 5.01 21.98 -19.26
CA LEU A 73 4.11 22.39 -20.34
C LEU A 73 2.69 22.54 -19.80
N ALA A 74 2.15 23.76 -19.83
CA ALA A 74 0.75 24.01 -19.51
C ALA A 74 -0.10 23.90 -20.77
N GLU A 75 -0.51 22.68 -21.10
CA GLU A 75 -1.27 22.35 -22.30
C GLU A 75 -2.28 21.25 -21.99
N THR A 76 -3.46 21.31 -22.62
CA THR A 76 -4.56 20.37 -22.43
C THR A 76 -4.89 19.58 -23.69
N ARG A 77 -4.46 20.03 -24.86
CA ARG A 77 -4.66 19.29 -26.11
C ARG A 77 -3.58 18.23 -26.30
N VAL A 78 -3.98 16.96 -26.37
CA VAL A 78 -3.04 15.83 -26.46
C VAL A 78 -2.15 15.92 -27.70
N GLU A 79 -2.69 16.37 -28.84
CA GLU A 79 -1.93 16.51 -30.08
C GLU A 79 -0.79 17.53 -29.93
N ALA A 80 -1.01 18.62 -29.20
CA ALA A 80 0.02 19.64 -28.95
C ALA A 80 1.10 19.12 -27.97
N ILE A 81 0.68 18.39 -26.93
CA ILE A 81 1.61 17.74 -25.99
C ILE A 81 2.50 16.73 -26.74
N LEU A 82 1.89 15.90 -27.59
CA LEU A 82 2.59 14.88 -28.37
C LEU A 82 3.51 15.49 -29.44
N ALA A 83 3.15 16.65 -30.01
CA ALA A 83 4.03 17.38 -30.92
C ALA A 83 5.32 17.82 -30.21
N ALA A 84 5.21 18.46 -29.04
CA ALA A 84 6.36 18.86 -28.24
C ALA A 84 7.19 17.63 -27.78
N ALA A 85 6.54 16.55 -27.37
CA ALA A 85 7.22 15.31 -27.03
C ALA A 85 7.97 14.69 -28.23
N ARG A 86 7.38 14.75 -29.43
CA ARG A 86 7.98 14.20 -30.64
C ARG A 86 9.27 14.93 -30.99
N GLU A 87 9.32 16.26 -30.88
CA GLU A 87 10.53 17.05 -31.11
C GLU A 87 11.67 16.58 -30.19
N LEU A 88 11.41 16.50 -28.87
CA LEU A 88 12.38 16.02 -27.88
C LEU A 88 12.79 14.56 -28.09
N SER A 89 11.87 13.71 -28.57
CA SER A 89 12.14 12.32 -28.89
C SER A 89 13.07 12.18 -30.10
N LEU A 90 12.85 12.98 -31.15
CA LEU A 90 13.70 12.99 -32.35
C LEU A 90 15.11 13.51 -32.06
N GLU A 91 15.25 14.42 -31.11
CA GLU A 91 16.56 14.86 -30.58
C GLU A 91 17.26 13.78 -29.73
N GLY A 92 16.56 12.71 -29.36
CA GLY A 92 17.10 11.62 -28.53
C GLY A 92 17.28 11.99 -27.06
N VAL A 93 16.66 13.09 -26.60
CA VAL A 93 16.81 13.58 -25.22
C VAL A 93 15.63 13.24 -24.32
N LEU A 94 14.47 12.86 -24.88
CA LEU A 94 13.27 12.55 -24.11
C LEU A 94 13.37 11.21 -23.39
N SER A 95 13.29 11.23 -22.06
CA SER A 95 13.32 10.04 -21.19
C SER A 95 11.97 9.66 -20.61
N ALA A 96 11.05 10.61 -20.40
CA ALA A 96 9.71 10.30 -19.91
C ALA A 96 8.71 11.43 -20.20
N ILE A 97 7.43 11.10 -20.23
CA ILE A 97 6.32 12.05 -20.27
C ILE A 97 5.45 11.85 -19.03
N VAL A 98 5.05 12.95 -18.39
CA VAL A 98 4.09 12.95 -17.28
C VAL A 98 2.86 13.77 -17.70
N ILE A 99 1.66 13.21 -17.49
CA ILE A 99 0.37 13.87 -17.75
C ILE A 99 -0.39 14.05 -16.43
N ASP A 100 -0.51 15.28 -15.95
CA ASP A 100 -1.13 15.64 -14.67
C ASP A 100 -2.27 16.66 -14.84
N SER A 101 -3.52 16.25 -15.08
CA SER A 101 -4.03 14.87 -15.10
C SER A 101 -4.70 14.50 -16.42
N ILE A 102 -4.93 13.20 -16.63
CA ILE A 102 -5.60 12.72 -17.85
C ILE A 102 -7.03 13.25 -17.97
N GLN A 103 -7.66 13.61 -16.85
CA GLN A 103 -9.00 14.23 -16.85
C GLN A 103 -9.01 15.61 -17.51
N THR A 104 -7.90 16.34 -17.50
CA THR A 104 -7.84 17.67 -18.12
C THR A 104 -7.45 17.65 -19.59
N VAL A 105 -7.03 16.50 -20.10
CA VAL A 105 -6.52 16.37 -21.47
C VAL A 105 -7.63 15.94 -22.42
N TYR A 106 -7.67 16.56 -23.60
CA TYR A 106 -8.63 16.22 -24.66
C TYR A 106 -7.93 15.99 -26.00
N SER A 107 -8.67 15.33 -26.89
CA SER A 107 -8.28 14.96 -28.25
C SER A 107 -9.24 15.61 -29.23
N ASP A 108 -8.71 16.30 -30.24
CA ASP A 108 -9.51 16.89 -31.34
C ASP A 108 -10.20 15.79 -32.18
N ALA A 109 -9.66 14.57 -32.17
CA ALA A 109 -10.22 13.42 -32.87
C ALA A 109 -11.42 12.75 -32.17
N ALA A 110 -11.88 13.28 -31.02
CA ALA A 110 -12.98 12.72 -30.25
C ALA A 110 -13.98 13.80 -29.85
N ASP A 111 -15.26 13.44 -29.77
CA ASP A 111 -16.32 14.35 -29.36
C ASP A 111 -16.46 14.45 -27.83
N GLY A 112 -16.93 15.61 -27.38
CA GLY A 112 -17.30 15.89 -26.00
C GLY A 112 -16.20 16.60 -25.19
N LEU A 113 -16.54 16.94 -23.96
CA LEU A 113 -15.70 17.78 -23.10
C LEU A 113 -14.59 16.96 -22.41
N PRO A 114 -13.42 17.59 -22.12
CA PRO A 114 -12.38 17.00 -21.30
C PRO A 114 -12.94 16.41 -20.00
N GLY A 115 -12.41 15.27 -19.58
CA GLY A 115 -12.81 14.57 -18.36
C GLY A 115 -13.95 13.57 -18.53
N ASN A 116 -14.66 13.57 -19.67
CA ASN A 116 -15.58 12.49 -19.99
C ASN A 116 -14.82 11.20 -20.38
N VAL A 117 -15.49 10.05 -20.29
CA VAL A 117 -14.87 8.73 -20.54
C VAL A 117 -14.34 8.60 -21.97
N THR A 118 -15.04 9.18 -22.96
CA THR A 118 -14.67 9.12 -24.37
C THR A 118 -13.36 9.87 -24.64
N GLN A 119 -13.26 11.12 -24.18
CA GLN A 119 -12.07 11.96 -24.26
C GLN A 119 -10.89 11.33 -23.51
N ILE A 120 -11.11 10.87 -22.28
CA ILE A 120 -10.06 10.21 -21.49
C ILE A 120 -9.49 9.00 -22.24
N ARG A 121 -10.34 8.15 -22.83
CA ARG A 121 -9.89 6.98 -23.60
C ARG A 121 -9.18 7.37 -24.89
N ALA A 122 -9.70 8.35 -25.63
CA ALA A 122 -9.10 8.81 -26.88
C ALA A 122 -7.69 9.39 -26.62
N SER A 123 -7.56 10.31 -25.67
CA SER A 123 -6.27 10.90 -25.27
C SER A 123 -5.29 9.83 -24.77
N ALA A 124 -5.73 8.91 -23.91
CA ALA A 124 -4.88 7.83 -23.42
C ALA A 124 -4.42 6.88 -24.53
N ALA A 125 -5.27 6.57 -25.51
CA ALA A 125 -4.91 5.72 -26.65
C ALA A 125 -3.82 6.35 -27.53
N GLN A 126 -3.89 7.68 -27.75
CA GLN A 126 -2.83 8.40 -28.46
C GLN A 126 -1.51 8.38 -27.68
N LEU A 127 -1.55 8.62 -26.36
CA LEU A 127 -0.39 8.57 -25.47
C LEU A 127 0.25 7.17 -25.41
N VAL A 128 -0.56 6.11 -25.35
CA VAL A 128 -0.08 4.72 -25.41
C VAL A 128 0.59 4.44 -26.74
N SER A 129 -0.01 4.88 -27.85
CA SER A 129 0.57 4.70 -29.18
C SER A 129 1.92 5.41 -29.30
N PHE A 130 2.02 6.65 -28.80
CA PHE A 130 3.28 7.38 -28.74
C PHE A 130 4.33 6.64 -27.92
N ALA A 131 3.98 6.16 -26.71
CA ALA A 131 4.89 5.44 -25.84
C ALA A 131 5.51 4.23 -26.55
N LYS A 132 4.68 3.42 -27.21
CA LYS A 132 5.13 2.22 -27.94
C LYS A 132 5.98 2.58 -29.16
N LEU A 133 5.58 3.59 -29.94
CA LEU A 133 6.28 3.98 -31.16
C LEU A 133 7.66 4.61 -30.89
N HIS A 134 7.74 5.45 -29.86
CA HIS A 134 8.96 6.21 -29.54
C HIS A 134 9.82 5.55 -28.45
N GLY A 135 9.37 4.44 -27.85
CA GLY A 135 10.06 3.80 -26.74
C GLY A 135 10.13 4.66 -25.47
N THR A 136 9.29 5.69 -25.35
CA THR A 136 9.29 6.62 -24.23
C THR A 136 8.25 6.22 -23.18
N PRO A 137 8.61 6.05 -21.89
CA PRO A 137 7.63 5.80 -20.84
C PRO A 137 6.70 7.00 -20.64
N VAL A 138 5.41 6.72 -20.45
CA VAL A 138 4.38 7.73 -20.16
C VAL A 138 3.73 7.42 -18.82
N VAL A 139 3.65 8.44 -17.95
CA VAL A 139 2.97 8.35 -16.66
C VAL A 139 1.73 9.23 -16.68
N LEU A 140 0.57 8.62 -16.43
CA LEU A 140 -0.74 9.28 -16.40
C LEU A 140 -1.20 9.44 -14.96
N VAL A 141 -1.65 10.63 -14.57
CA VAL A 141 -2.38 10.82 -13.31
C VAL A 141 -3.87 10.63 -13.55
N GLY A 142 -4.51 9.80 -12.72
CA GLY A 142 -5.95 9.64 -12.68
C GLY A 142 -6.51 9.95 -11.29
N HIS A 143 -7.44 10.89 -11.20
CA HIS A 143 -8.22 11.12 -9.99
C HIS A 143 -9.27 10.03 -9.75
N VAL A 144 -9.37 9.56 -8.49
CA VAL A 144 -10.47 8.69 -8.03
C VAL A 144 -11.52 9.56 -7.37
N THR A 145 -12.77 9.52 -7.84
CA THR A 145 -13.91 10.20 -7.22
C THR A 145 -14.51 9.36 -6.09
N LYS A 146 -15.18 10.00 -5.12
CA LYS A 146 -15.68 9.39 -3.87
C LYS A 146 -16.62 8.19 -4.07
N ASP A 147 -17.27 8.09 -5.23
CA ASP A 147 -18.24 7.02 -5.53
C ASP A 147 -17.63 5.84 -6.29
N GLY A 148 -16.33 5.86 -6.61
CA GLY A 148 -15.64 4.77 -7.33
C GLY A 148 -16.17 4.45 -8.74
N GLN A 149 -17.20 5.16 -9.22
CA GLN A 149 -17.93 4.82 -10.45
C GLN A 149 -17.80 5.81 -11.62
N LEU A 150 -17.30 7.04 -11.43
CA LEU A 150 -17.12 7.97 -12.55
C LEU A 150 -15.66 8.35 -12.78
N ALA A 151 -15.14 7.93 -13.95
CA ALA A 151 -13.88 8.37 -14.57
C ALA A 151 -12.58 8.06 -13.80
N GLY A 152 -12.59 7.03 -12.94
CA GLY A 152 -11.39 6.58 -12.23
C GLY A 152 -10.43 5.70 -13.07
N PRO A 153 -9.34 5.21 -12.45
CA PRO A 153 -8.32 4.37 -13.08
C PRO A 153 -8.84 3.14 -13.83
N ARG A 154 -9.99 2.59 -13.40
CA ARG A 154 -10.65 1.43 -14.03
C ARG A 154 -10.96 1.64 -15.52
N VAL A 155 -11.21 2.88 -15.95
CA VAL A 155 -11.50 3.19 -17.36
C VAL A 155 -10.29 2.89 -18.24
N LEU A 156 -9.08 3.13 -17.72
CA LEU A 156 -7.81 3.03 -18.43
C LEU A 156 -7.00 1.79 -18.04
N GLU A 157 -7.41 1.07 -16.99
CA GLU A 157 -6.68 -0.07 -16.43
C GLU A 157 -6.31 -1.14 -17.47
N HIS A 158 -7.16 -1.38 -18.46
CA HIS A 158 -6.88 -2.34 -19.53
C HIS A 158 -5.91 -1.81 -20.60
N LEU A 159 -5.86 -0.48 -20.81
CA LEU A 159 -5.02 0.18 -21.82
C LEU A 159 -3.58 0.36 -21.38
N VAL A 160 -3.34 0.49 -20.07
CA VAL A 160 -2.01 0.75 -19.50
C VAL A 160 -1.27 -0.53 -19.11
N ASP A 161 0.04 -0.45 -18.95
CA ASP A 161 0.87 -1.61 -18.58
C ASP A 161 0.98 -1.80 -17.07
N ALA A 162 0.94 -0.71 -16.30
CA ALA A 162 0.88 -0.75 -14.85
C ALA A 162 -0.15 0.26 -14.30
N VAL A 163 -0.80 -0.11 -13.19
CA VAL A 163 -1.71 0.74 -12.42
C VAL A 163 -1.22 0.77 -10.99
N LEU A 164 -0.89 1.96 -10.53
CA LEU A 164 -0.50 2.25 -9.16
C LEU A 164 -1.65 2.94 -8.43
N SER A 165 -1.94 2.51 -7.21
CA SER A 165 -2.82 3.19 -6.26
C SER A 165 -1.96 3.92 -5.25
N PHE A 166 -2.21 5.21 -5.08
CA PHE A 166 -1.61 6.04 -4.06
C PHE A 166 -2.67 6.40 -3.03
N ASP A 167 -2.57 5.75 -1.89
CA ASP A 167 -3.52 5.81 -0.79
C ASP A 167 -2.83 6.38 0.46
N GLY A 168 -3.60 6.73 1.47
CA GLY A 168 -3.02 7.20 2.73
C GLY A 168 -4.08 7.73 3.68
N ASP A 169 -3.62 7.97 4.91
CA ASP A 169 -4.41 8.52 5.99
C ASP A 169 -3.98 9.97 6.21
N ASP A 170 -4.95 10.88 6.26
CA ASP A 170 -4.68 12.30 6.49
C ASP A 170 -4.20 12.56 7.93
N GLU A 171 -4.57 11.70 8.89
CA GLU A 171 -4.16 11.87 10.30
C GLU A 171 -2.69 11.54 10.53
N ARG A 172 -2.13 10.57 9.79
CA ARG A 172 -0.78 10.02 10.05
C ARG A 172 0.29 10.50 9.09
N ALA A 173 -0.05 11.36 8.11
CA ALA A 173 0.80 11.79 7.00
C ALA A 173 1.44 10.65 6.18
N LEU A 174 1.14 9.38 6.47
CA LEU A 174 1.63 8.21 5.74
C LEU A 174 0.90 8.09 4.40
N ARG A 175 1.68 7.72 3.38
CA ARG A 175 1.22 7.52 2.01
C ARG A 175 1.74 6.19 1.50
N LEU A 176 0.84 5.36 0.99
CA LEU A 176 1.07 4.00 0.54
C LEU A 176 0.93 3.96 -0.99
N LEU A 177 1.95 3.46 -1.67
CA LEU A 177 1.95 3.23 -3.11
C LEU A 177 1.92 1.74 -3.38
N ARG A 178 0.87 1.25 -4.04
CA ARG A 178 0.65 -0.17 -4.36
C ARG A 178 0.39 -0.35 -5.84
N ALA A 179 0.78 -1.48 -6.41
CA ALA A 179 0.44 -1.80 -7.80
C ALA A 179 -0.79 -2.72 -7.84
N SER A 180 -1.93 -2.27 -8.38
CA SER A 180 -3.07 -3.17 -8.63
C SER A 180 -2.87 -3.99 -9.92
N LYS A 181 -2.08 -3.46 -10.85
CA LYS A 181 -1.65 -4.11 -12.09
C LYS A 181 -0.20 -3.75 -12.35
N ASN A 182 0.64 -4.73 -12.65
CA ASN A 182 1.99 -4.48 -13.14
C ASN A 182 2.40 -5.60 -14.11
N ARG A 183 2.58 -5.27 -15.39
CA ARG A 183 3.04 -6.23 -16.41
C ARG A 183 4.55 -6.53 -16.34
N PHE A 184 5.30 -5.72 -15.60
CA PHE A 184 6.77 -5.78 -15.54
C PHE A 184 7.30 -6.12 -14.15
N GLY A 185 6.41 -6.35 -13.17
CA GLY A 185 6.78 -6.58 -11.79
C GLY A 185 5.66 -7.21 -10.97
N ASN A 186 5.93 -7.45 -9.69
CA ASN A 186 4.97 -8.02 -8.76
C ASN A 186 3.97 -6.95 -8.29
N THR A 187 2.67 -7.25 -8.33
CA THR A 187 1.61 -6.35 -7.85
C THR A 187 1.58 -6.23 -6.32
N ALA A 188 2.18 -7.18 -5.62
CA ALA A 188 2.14 -7.20 -4.17
C ALA A 188 3.22 -6.31 -3.52
N GLU A 189 4.04 -5.60 -4.30
CA GLU A 189 5.01 -4.63 -3.76
C GLU A 189 4.33 -3.40 -3.13
N LEU A 190 4.91 -2.91 -2.04
CA LEU A 190 4.45 -1.73 -1.31
C LEU A 190 5.57 -0.69 -1.17
N GLY A 191 5.30 0.52 -1.67
CA GLY A 191 6.06 1.72 -1.37
C GLY A 191 5.44 2.48 -0.19
N VAL A 192 6.25 2.89 0.78
CA VAL A 192 5.77 3.66 1.94
C VAL A 192 6.49 4.99 2.02
N PHE A 193 5.71 6.06 2.11
CA PHE A 193 6.18 7.43 2.18
C PHE A 193 5.53 8.17 3.34
N GLU A 194 6.18 9.22 3.77
CA GLU A 194 5.64 10.20 4.70
C GLU A 194 5.56 11.55 3.99
N MET A 195 4.40 12.21 4.07
CA MET A 195 4.25 13.57 3.59
C MET A 195 4.86 14.54 4.60
N THR A 196 5.90 15.26 4.18
CA THR A 196 6.60 16.26 4.97
C THR A 196 6.44 17.66 4.35
N GLY A 197 6.86 18.71 5.05
CA GLY A 197 6.85 20.07 4.50
C GLY A 197 7.70 20.24 3.23
N THR A 198 8.68 19.36 3.00
CA THR A 198 9.56 19.35 1.83
C THR A 198 9.18 18.31 0.78
N GLY A 199 8.03 17.63 0.93
CA GLY A 199 7.55 16.62 -0.02
C GLY A 199 7.42 15.23 0.56
N LEU A 200 7.35 14.23 -0.32
CA LEU A 200 7.29 12.83 0.08
C LEU A 200 8.68 12.33 0.42
N ARG A 201 8.83 11.85 1.66
CA ARG A 201 10.02 11.17 2.15
C ARG A 201 9.81 9.67 2.15
N GLU A 202 10.75 8.92 1.58
CA GLU A 202 10.69 7.45 1.62
C GLU A 202 10.89 6.94 3.04
N ILE A 203 10.05 6.01 3.48
CA ILE A 203 10.22 5.35 4.77
C ILE A 203 11.01 4.05 4.56
N VAL A 204 12.29 4.12 4.92
CA VAL A 204 13.23 2.98 4.80
C VAL A 204 12.76 1.79 5.64
N ASN A 205 12.21 2.04 6.82
CA ASN A 205 11.74 1.02 7.74
C ASN A 205 10.25 1.22 8.09
N PRO A 206 9.30 0.76 7.24
CA PRO A 206 7.88 0.96 7.46
C PRO A 206 7.39 0.27 8.72
N SER A 207 7.88 -0.94 9.00
CA SER A 207 7.51 -1.68 10.20
C SER A 207 7.80 -0.88 11.48
N ALA A 208 8.95 -0.18 11.55
CA ALA A 208 9.23 0.70 12.68
C ALA A 208 8.30 1.92 12.73
N ALA A 209 7.96 2.52 11.58
CA ALA A 209 7.03 3.64 11.52
C ALA A 209 5.61 3.23 11.97
N PHE A 210 5.14 2.05 11.56
CA PHE A 210 3.82 1.54 11.95
C PHE A 210 3.73 1.19 13.45
N LEU A 211 4.86 0.85 14.08
CA LEU A 211 4.92 0.46 15.49
C LEU A 211 5.34 1.61 16.44
N ALA A 212 5.65 2.80 15.92
CA ALA A 212 6.23 3.91 16.68
C ALA A 212 5.33 4.41 17.83
N GLU A 213 4.01 4.36 17.64
CA GLU A 213 3.02 4.87 18.60
C GLU A 213 2.42 3.79 19.52
N ARG A 214 3.00 2.58 19.50
CA ARG A 214 2.42 1.46 20.25
C ARG A 214 2.48 1.71 21.77
N PRO A 215 1.35 1.67 22.49
CA PRO A 215 1.37 1.74 23.94
C PRO A 215 2.02 0.48 24.54
N SER A 216 2.97 0.67 25.46
CA SER A 216 3.61 -0.45 26.16
C SER A 216 2.65 -1.05 27.19
N GLY A 217 2.48 -2.38 27.15
CA GLY A 217 1.68 -3.11 28.14
C GLY A 217 0.16 -2.94 28.02
N ALA A 218 -0.35 -2.50 26.87
CA ALA A 218 -1.80 -2.42 26.64
C ALA A 218 -2.41 -3.82 26.38
N ALA A 219 -3.55 -4.09 27.02
CA ALA A 219 -4.39 -5.23 26.65
C ALA A 219 -5.05 -5.00 25.29
N GLY A 220 -5.26 -6.08 24.54
CA GLY A 220 -5.88 -6.01 23.22
C GLY A 220 -4.93 -5.66 22.08
N SER A 221 -3.61 -5.74 22.27
CA SER A 221 -2.62 -5.45 21.22
C SER A 221 -1.77 -6.68 20.91
N CYS A 222 -1.64 -7.05 19.64
CA CYS A 222 -0.79 -8.13 19.18
C CYS A 222 -0.05 -7.73 17.90
N ILE A 223 1.22 -8.10 17.76
CA ILE A 223 2.00 -7.83 16.55
C ILE A 223 1.94 -9.05 15.64
N THR A 224 1.69 -8.84 14.36
CA THR A 224 1.85 -9.86 13.33
C THR A 224 2.93 -9.44 12.35
N ALA A 225 3.55 -10.41 11.70
CA ALA A 225 4.37 -10.19 10.52
C ALA A 225 3.52 -10.54 9.30
N SER A 226 3.12 -9.54 8.51
CA SER A 226 2.35 -9.70 7.27
C SER A 226 3.27 -9.65 6.04
N LEU A 227 2.94 -10.36 4.97
CA LEU A 227 3.65 -10.27 3.68
C LEU A 227 2.87 -9.40 2.70
N GLU A 228 3.43 -8.23 2.39
CA GLU A 228 3.06 -7.43 1.23
C GLU A 228 3.97 -7.85 0.07
N GLY A 229 3.53 -8.89 -0.65
CA GLY A 229 4.29 -9.51 -1.72
C GLY A 229 5.49 -10.29 -1.22
N ALA A 230 6.69 -9.79 -1.50
CA ALA A 230 7.92 -10.34 -0.94
C ALA A 230 8.36 -9.61 0.34
N ARG A 231 7.76 -8.46 0.67
CA ARG A 231 8.17 -7.61 1.78
C ARG A 231 7.45 -8.01 3.07
N PRO A 232 8.15 -8.53 4.09
CA PRO A 232 7.58 -8.67 5.42
C PRO A 232 7.41 -7.30 6.08
N LEU A 233 6.25 -7.08 6.69
CA LEU A 233 5.90 -5.89 7.45
C LEU A 233 5.35 -6.30 8.81
N LEU A 234 5.91 -5.75 9.88
CA LEU A 234 5.30 -5.92 11.20
C LEU A 234 4.17 -4.91 11.36
N LEU A 235 2.99 -5.42 11.73
CA LEU A 235 1.78 -4.64 11.89
C LEU A 235 1.15 -4.94 13.25
N GLU A 236 0.63 -3.92 13.90
CA GLU A 236 -0.13 -4.06 15.14
C GLU A 236 -1.61 -4.31 14.83
N VAL A 237 -2.14 -5.37 15.42
CA VAL A 237 -3.57 -5.64 15.51
C VAL A 237 -4.07 -5.25 16.89
N GLN A 238 -5.07 -4.38 16.92
CA GLN A 238 -5.73 -3.89 18.11
C GLN A 238 -7.14 -4.47 18.20
N ALA A 239 -7.55 -4.86 19.40
CA ALA A 239 -8.88 -5.37 19.70
C ALA A 239 -9.42 -4.73 20.99
N LEU A 240 -10.67 -4.30 20.94
CA LEU A 240 -11.43 -3.80 22.09
C LEU A 240 -12.73 -4.58 22.21
N LEU A 241 -12.91 -5.23 23.36
CA LEU A 241 -14.13 -5.97 23.70
C LEU A 241 -14.93 -5.21 24.76
N ALA A 242 -16.24 -5.11 24.55
CA ALA A 242 -17.18 -4.50 25.49
C ALA A 242 -18.43 -5.38 25.65
N PRO A 243 -19.12 -5.33 26.80
CA PRO A 243 -20.40 -6.02 26.94
C PRO A 243 -21.41 -5.54 25.88
N ALA A 244 -22.05 -6.47 25.17
CA ALA A 244 -23.07 -6.12 24.20
C ALA A 244 -24.42 -5.85 24.88
N PHE A 245 -25.16 -4.87 24.38
CA PHE A 245 -26.56 -4.62 24.77
C PHE A 245 -27.47 -5.01 23.61
N GLY A 246 -27.89 -6.28 23.59
CA GLY A 246 -28.66 -6.87 22.49
C GLY A 246 -27.74 -7.65 21.54
N SER A 247 -27.87 -7.40 20.23
CA SER A 247 -27.03 -8.09 19.24
C SER A 247 -25.59 -7.59 19.26
N ALA A 248 -24.65 -8.48 19.55
CA ALA A 248 -23.23 -8.20 19.54
C ALA A 248 -22.75 -7.61 18.20
N ARG A 249 -22.12 -6.44 18.29
CA ARG A 249 -21.56 -5.70 17.15
C ARG A 249 -20.15 -6.17 16.86
N ARG A 250 -19.80 -6.17 15.57
CA ARG A 250 -18.47 -6.56 15.08
C ARG A 250 -18.01 -5.51 14.09
N ASN A 251 -17.06 -4.69 14.49
CA ASN A 251 -16.56 -3.57 13.69
C ASN A 251 -15.07 -3.75 13.44
N CYS A 252 -14.69 -3.90 12.17
CA CYS A 252 -13.30 -4.09 11.77
C CYS A 252 -12.82 -2.95 10.89
N VAL A 253 -11.59 -2.51 11.11
CA VAL A 253 -10.81 -1.67 10.20
C VAL A 253 -9.52 -2.42 9.85
N GLY A 254 -9.32 -2.73 8.57
CA GLY A 254 -8.14 -3.48 8.11
C GLY A 254 -8.24 -5.00 8.21
N VAL A 255 -9.33 -5.55 8.75
CA VAL A 255 -9.62 -6.99 8.79
C VAL A 255 -10.98 -7.27 8.14
N ASP A 256 -11.12 -8.42 7.47
CA ASP A 256 -12.41 -8.87 6.93
C ASP A 256 -13.37 -9.31 8.05
N ASN A 257 -14.63 -8.85 7.97
CA ASN A 257 -15.65 -9.14 8.99
C ASN A 257 -16.03 -10.63 9.07
N ALA A 258 -16.06 -11.35 7.94
CA ALA A 258 -16.38 -12.77 7.94
C ALA A 258 -15.26 -13.60 8.55
N ARG A 259 -14.01 -13.23 8.27
CA ARG A 259 -12.82 -13.78 8.94
C ARG A 259 -12.84 -13.53 10.44
N LEU A 260 -13.13 -12.30 10.90
CA LEU A 260 -13.26 -12.05 12.35
C LEU A 260 -14.34 -12.94 12.97
N ALA A 261 -15.52 -13.03 12.37
CA ALA A 261 -16.62 -13.84 12.89
C ALA A 261 -16.21 -15.32 13.06
N MET A 262 -15.47 -15.86 12.09
CA MET A 262 -14.90 -17.21 12.16
C MET A 262 -13.93 -17.36 13.34
N LEU A 263 -12.99 -16.42 13.49
CA LEU A 263 -11.99 -16.46 14.57
C LEU A 263 -12.63 -16.37 15.95
N LEU A 264 -13.68 -15.54 16.10
CA LEU A 264 -14.46 -15.46 17.35
C LEU A 264 -15.14 -16.80 17.68
N ALA A 265 -15.71 -17.49 16.69
CA ALA A 265 -16.32 -18.80 16.90
C ALA A 265 -15.29 -19.87 17.30
N VAL A 266 -14.08 -19.83 16.72
CA VAL A 266 -12.98 -20.74 17.09
C VAL A 266 -12.46 -20.43 18.51
N LEU A 267 -12.30 -19.16 18.87
CA LEU A 267 -11.91 -18.75 20.22
C LEU A 267 -12.93 -19.21 21.27
N ASP A 268 -14.22 -19.08 20.99
CA ASP A 268 -15.30 -19.54 21.87
C ASP A 268 -15.28 -21.05 22.04
N ARG A 269 -15.29 -21.79 20.93
CA ARG A 269 -15.41 -23.25 20.95
C ARG A 269 -14.15 -23.98 21.42
N HIS A 270 -12.98 -23.52 20.99
CA HIS A 270 -11.71 -24.23 21.17
C HIS A 270 -10.74 -23.50 22.10
N GLY A 271 -10.84 -22.17 22.18
CA GLY A 271 -10.09 -21.34 23.13
C GLY A 271 -10.78 -21.19 24.49
N GLU A 272 -12.04 -21.64 24.62
CA GLU A 272 -12.88 -21.53 25.83
C GLU A 272 -13.04 -20.09 26.34
N LEU A 273 -13.06 -19.12 25.42
CA LEU A 273 -13.29 -17.71 25.74
C LEU A 273 -14.68 -17.30 25.29
N ALA A 274 -15.58 -17.00 26.23
CA ALA A 274 -16.93 -16.52 25.93
C ALA A 274 -16.90 -15.09 25.36
N VAL A 275 -16.64 -14.98 24.06
CA VAL A 275 -16.48 -13.70 23.33
C VAL A 275 -17.63 -13.41 22.37
N LEU A 276 -18.52 -14.39 22.13
CA LEU A 276 -19.58 -14.27 21.13
C LEU A 276 -20.71 -13.29 21.53
N ASP A 277 -20.88 -13.05 22.83
CA ASP A 277 -21.86 -12.14 23.44
C ASP A 277 -21.30 -10.73 23.70
N GLN A 278 -20.11 -10.42 23.17
CA GLN A 278 -19.45 -9.14 23.35
C GLN A 278 -19.43 -8.34 22.05
N ASP A 279 -19.51 -7.01 22.19
CA ASP A 279 -19.16 -6.10 21.11
C ASP A 279 -17.65 -6.19 20.87
N VAL A 280 -17.26 -6.44 19.62
CA VAL A 280 -15.86 -6.62 19.21
C VAL A 280 -15.48 -5.55 18.21
N PHE A 281 -14.44 -4.80 18.53
CA PHE A 281 -13.83 -3.82 17.63
C PHE A 281 -12.40 -4.27 17.34
N VAL A 282 -12.03 -4.38 16.06
CA VAL A 282 -10.67 -4.73 15.63
C VAL A 282 -10.14 -3.67 14.68
N ASN A 283 -8.89 -3.26 14.87
CA ASN A 283 -8.22 -2.26 14.06
C ASN A 283 -6.79 -2.72 13.72
N VAL A 284 -6.37 -2.58 12.46
CA VAL A 284 -4.97 -2.74 12.06
C VAL A 284 -4.33 -1.36 12.04
N ALA A 285 -3.30 -1.17 12.87
CA ALA A 285 -2.60 0.11 12.95
C ALA A 285 -1.94 0.49 11.61
N GLY A 286 -1.84 1.80 11.34
CA GLY A 286 -1.18 2.32 10.15
C GLY A 286 -2.02 2.32 8.88
N GLY A 287 -3.34 2.10 8.96
CA GLY A 287 -4.24 2.08 7.80
C GLY A 287 -4.03 0.88 6.88
N MET A 288 -3.31 -0.13 7.37
CA MET A 288 -2.97 -1.34 6.63
C MET A 288 -4.14 -2.33 6.63
N ARG A 289 -4.10 -3.27 5.69
CA ARG A 289 -5.11 -4.34 5.60
C ARG A 289 -4.44 -5.70 5.67
N LEU A 290 -5.00 -6.59 6.47
CA LEU A 290 -4.56 -7.96 6.64
C LEU A 290 -5.48 -8.89 5.85
N PHE A 291 -5.01 -9.32 4.68
CA PHE A 291 -5.77 -10.20 3.78
C PHE A 291 -5.30 -11.65 3.79
N GLU A 292 -4.33 -12.00 4.63
CA GLU A 292 -3.73 -13.32 4.63
C GLU A 292 -4.03 -14.17 5.88
N PRO A 293 -4.12 -15.51 5.75
CA PRO A 293 -4.27 -16.43 6.88
C PRO A 293 -3.20 -16.33 7.96
N ALA A 294 -1.97 -15.91 7.62
CA ALA A 294 -0.88 -15.81 8.59
C ALA A 294 -1.17 -14.85 9.76
N ALA A 295 -2.09 -13.90 9.57
CA ALA A 295 -2.48 -12.92 10.58
C ALA A 295 -3.56 -13.43 11.56
N ASP A 296 -4.19 -14.57 11.28
CA ASP A 296 -5.31 -15.09 12.07
C ASP A 296 -4.94 -15.25 13.54
N LEU A 297 -3.74 -15.79 13.81
CA LEU A 297 -3.24 -15.98 15.16
C LEU A 297 -3.11 -14.65 15.92
N ALA A 298 -2.58 -13.61 15.30
CA ALA A 298 -2.43 -12.31 15.95
C ALA A 298 -3.77 -11.64 16.21
N ILE A 299 -4.73 -11.76 15.29
CA ILE A 299 -6.10 -11.25 15.49
C ILE A 299 -6.76 -11.96 16.67
N ALA A 300 -6.65 -13.30 16.73
CA ALA A 300 -7.22 -14.08 17.80
C ALA A 300 -6.58 -13.76 19.17
N LEU A 301 -5.26 -13.59 19.22
CA LEU A 301 -4.55 -13.22 20.45
C LEU A 301 -4.83 -11.78 20.90
N ALA A 302 -5.02 -10.83 19.98
CA ALA A 302 -5.47 -9.49 20.32
C ALA A 302 -6.85 -9.53 20.98
N VAL A 303 -7.80 -10.28 20.39
CA VAL A 303 -9.14 -10.48 20.98
C VAL A 303 -9.04 -11.13 22.36
N ALA A 304 -8.27 -12.22 22.50
CA ALA A 304 -8.08 -12.91 23.77
C ALA A 304 -7.47 -11.99 24.84
N SER A 305 -6.47 -11.18 24.47
CA SER A 305 -5.85 -10.19 25.36
C SER A 305 -6.85 -9.14 25.84
N SER A 306 -7.72 -8.67 24.95
CA SER A 306 -8.78 -7.71 25.29
C SER A 306 -9.84 -8.32 26.22
N HIS A 307 -10.31 -9.54 25.91
CA HIS A 307 -11.28 -10.29 26.71
C HIS A 307 -10.77 -10.53 28.14
N LEU A 308 -9.53 -11.03 28.25
CA LEU A 308 -8.88 -11.33 29.52
C LEU A 308 -8.36 -10.09 30.26
N ARG A 309 -8.41 -8.91 29.61
CA ARG A 309 -7.85 -7.64 30.11
C ARG A 309 -6.40 -7.76 30.56
N LYS A 310 -5.64 -8.63 29.90
CA LYS A 310 -4.24 -8.91 30.21
C LYS A 310 -3.39 -8.62 28.97
N PRO A 311 -2.30 -7.84 29.07
CA PRO A 311 -1.39 -7.66 27.95
C PRO A 311 -0.70 -8.97 27.60
N LEU A 312 -0.39 -9.16 26.31
CA LEU A 312 0.49 -10.22 25.84
C LEU A 312 1.93 -9.98 26.33
N ALA A 313 2.76 -11.02 26.33
CA ALA A 313 4.18 -10.88 26.63
C ALA A 313 4.83 -9.80 25.71
N GLN A 314 5.66 -8.95 26.30
CA GLN A 314 6.33 -7.89 25.54
C GLN A 314 7.25 -8.47 24.46
N GLY A 315 7.39 -7.74 23.36
CA GLY A 315 8.31 -8.14 22.28
C GLY A 315 7.88 -9.42 21.55
N MET A 316 6.59 -9.79 21.62
CA MET A 316 6.04 -10.94 20.93
C MET A 316 5.46 -10.59 19.56
N VAL A 317 5.74 -11.44 18.57
CA VAL A 317 5.05 -11.49 17.27
C VAL A 317 4.29 -12.81 17.16
N ALA A 318 3.09 -12.79 16.58
CA ALA A 318 2.28 -13.98 16.33
C ALA A 318 2.04 -14.19 14.84
N ILE A 319 2.30 -15.42 14.38
CA ILE A 319 2.21 -15.82 12.97
C ILE A 319 1.58 -17.21 12.89
N GLY A 320 0.42 -17.33 12.25
CA GLY A 320 -0.21 -18.62 12.03
C GLY A 320 -1.62 -18.50 11.47
N GLU A 321 -2.00 -19.50 10.68
CA GLU A 321 -3.37 -19.69 10.20
C GLU A 321 -4.15 -20.49 11.24
N ILE A 322 -5.38 -20.08 11.52
CA ILE A 322 -6.27 -20.80 12.44
C ILE A 322 -7.28 -21.61 11.62
N GLY A 323 -7.30 -22.92 11.82
CA GLY A 323 -8.32 -23.79 11.27
C GLY A 323 -9.58 -23.84 12.14
N LEU A 324 -10.69 -24.25 11.52
CA LEU A 324 -11.99 -24.34 12.19
C LEU A 324 -12.03 -25.36 13.33
N THR A 325 -11.08 -26.29 13.40
CA THR A 325 -10.99 -27.27 14.49
C THR A 325 -10.12 -26.79 15.66
N GLY A 326 -9.69 -25.53 15.62
CA GLY A 326 -8.84 -24.91 16.63
C GLY A 326 -7.35 -25.23 16.49
N GLU A 327 -6.95 -25.90 15.40
CA GLU A 327 -5.56 -26.11 15.06
C GLU A 327 -4.92 -24.82 14.53
N VAL A 328 -3.64 -24.62 14.85
CA VAL A 328 -2.85 -23.50 14.33
C VAL A 328 -1.82 -24.06 13.37
N ARG A 329 -1.86 -23.60 12.12
CA ARG A 329 -1.02 -24.06 11.01
C ARG A 329 0.09 -23.06 10.72
N GLN A 330 1.18 -23.58 10.17
CA GLN A 330 2.33 -22.79 9.78
C GLN A 330 1.97 -21.89 8.59
N ALA A 331 2.29 -20.60 8.71
CA ALA A 331 2.17 -19.66 7.61
C ALA A 331 3.28 -19.88 6.55
N PRO A 332 3.02 -19.56 5.27
CA PRO A 332 4.04 -19.60 4.24
C PRO A 332 5.16 -18.58 4.51
N ARG A 333 6.38 -18.92 4.06
CA ARG A 333 7.59 -18.08 4.11
C ARG A 333 7.88 -17.52 5.51
N VAL A 334 7.78 -18.39 6.52
CA VAL A 334 7.97 -18.01 7.93
C VAL A 334 9.36 -17.42 8.18
N GLU A 335 10.38 -17.87 7.44
CA GLU A 335 11.77 -17.43 7.59
C GLU A 335 11.93 -15.93 7.31
N LEU A 336 11.23 -15.41 6.28
CA LEU A 336 11.24 -13.97 5.96
C LEU A 336 10.57 -13.15 7.07
N ARG A 337 9.50 -13.68 7.65
CA ARG A 337 8.77 -13.03 8.74
C ARG A 337 9.59 -13.00 10.03
N LEU A 338 10.28 -14.10 10.34
CA LEU A 338 11.22 -14.20 11.46
C LEU A 338 12.39 -13.22 11.30
N ALA A 339 12.99 -13.15 10.11
CA ALA A 339 14.08 -12.22 9.84
C ALA A 339 13.66 -10.76 10.07
N GLU A 340 12.45 -10.37 9.64
CA GLU A 340 11.91 -9.02 9.88
C GLU A 340 11.60 -8.75 11.35
N ALA A 341 10.99 -9.70 12.06
CA ALA A 341 10.77 -9.61 13.50
C ALA A 341 12.09 -9.35 14.24
N ARG A 342 13.14 -10.13 13.92
CA ARG A 342 14.47 -9.97 14.51
C ARG A 342 15.10 -8.63 14.15
N ARG A 343 14.95 -8.18 12.91
CA ARG A 343 15.49 -6.90 12.41
C ARG A 343 14.94 -5.71 13.18
N LEU A 344 13.70 -5.79 13.66
CA LEU A 344 13.07 -4.77 14.49
C LEU A 344 13.27 -4.95 15.99
N GLY A 345 14.07 -5.94 16.41
CA GLY A 345 14.39 -6.16 17.81
C GLY A 345 13.29 -6.88 18.60
N PHE A 346 12.37 -7.57 17.93
CA PHE A 346 11.53 -8.55 18.62
C PHE A 346 12.39 -9.75 19.00
N GLU A 347 12.11 -10.31 20.17
CA GLU A 347 12.90 -11.40 20.75
C GLU A 347 12.11 -12.71 20.77
N ARG A 348 10.78 -12.66 20.67
CA ARG A 348 9.91 -13.83 20.78
C ARG A 348 8.87 -13.88 19.67
N VAL A 349 8.68 -15.06 19.08
CA VAL A 349 7.71 -15.28 18.01
C VAL A 349 6.90 -16.54 18.26
N LEU A 350 5.59 -16.40 18.41
CA LEU A 350 4.65 -17.52 18.36
C LEU A 350 4.39 -17.91 16.92
N VAL A 351 4.67 -19.17 16.59
CA VAL A 351 4.55 -19.70 15.22
C VAL A 351 3.63 -20.91 15.20
N GLY A 352 2.64 -20.87 14.31
CA GLY A 352 1.72 -21.98 14.08
C GLY A 352 2.38 -23.24 13.55
N GLY A 353 1.86 -24.40 13.96
CA GLY A 353 2.17 -25.72 13.43
C GLY A 353 3.30 -26.45 14.17
N ALA A 354 3.16 -27.76 14.35
CA ALA A 354 4.16 -28.59 15.02
C ALA A 354 5.54 -28.59 14.30
N ALA A 355 5.56 -28.36 12.99
CA ALA A 355 6.78 -28.23 12.21
C ALA A 355 7.62 -26.99 12.60
N ALA A 356 7.00 -25.99 13.23
CA ALA A 356 7.69 -24.81 13.72
C ALA A 356 8.72 -25.13 14.80
N ALA A 357 8.61 -26.27 15.49
CA ALA A 357 9.59 -26.73 16.48
C ALA A 357 10.98 -27.02 15.87
N LYS A 358 11.06 -27.18 14.54
CA LYS A 358 12.32 -27.38 13.80
C LYS A 358 12.91 -26.05 13.29
N LEU A 359 12.18 -24.95 13.39
CA LEU A 359 12.67 -23.65 12.99
C LEU A 359 13.70 -23.17 14.02
N SER A 360 14.76 -22.55 13.53
CA SER A 360 15.71 -21.84 14.35
C SER A 360 16.08 -20.54 13.67
N HIS A 361 16.19 -19.46 14.45
CA HIS A 361 16.65 -18.18 13.95
C HIS A 361 17.51 -17.51 15.05
N PRO A 362 18.75 -17.08 14.75
CA PRO A 362 19.61 -16.46 15.75
C PRO A 362 18.94 -15.24 16.41
N GLY A 363 18.92 -15.23 17.75
CA GLY A 363 18.37 -14.14 18.55
C GLY A 363 16.84 -14.05 18.57
N LEU A 364 16.13 -15.12 18.19
CA LEU A 364 14.69 -15.25 18.41
C LEU A 364 14.38 -16.51 19.22
N ASP A 365 13.54 -16.35 20.23
CA ASP A 365 12.81 -17.43 20.89
C ASP A 365 11.57 -17.77 20.05
N ILE A 366 11.59 -18.94 19.41
CA ILE A 366 10.49 -19.42 18.56
C ILE A 366 9.62 -20.36 19.39
N VAL A 367 8.37 -19.97 19.61
CA VAL A 367 7.39 -20.74 20.40
C VAL A 367 6.42 -21.42 19.43
N PRO A 368 6.59 -22.72 19.14
CA PRO A 368 5.68 -23.45 18.27
C PRO A 368 4.35 -23.70 18.97
N VAL A 369 3.24 -23.43 18.28
CA VAL A 369 1.88 -23.64 18.82
C VAL A 369 1.05 -24.45 17.83
N ALA A 370 0.46 -25.55 18.30
CA ALA A 370 -0.34 -26.45 17.46
C ALA A 370 -1.85 -26.19 17.57
N THR A 371 -2.31 -25.54 18.63
CA THR A 371 -3.73 -25.26 18.90
C THR A 371 -3.92 -23.86 19.44
N ILE A 372 -5.13 -23.30 19.28
CA ILE A 372 -5.46 -21.98 19.78
C ILE A 372 -5.32 -21.88 21.30
N ARG A 373 -5.63 -22.96 22.03
CA ARG A 373 -5.42 -23.02 23.49
C ARG A 373 -3.95 -22.90 23.86
N ALA A 374 -3.09 -23.70 23.23
CA ALA A 374 -1.64 -23.64 23.46
C ALA A 374 -1.08 -22.26 23.09
N ALA A 375 -1.65 -21.61 22.08
CA ALA A 375 -1.25 -20.26 21.71
C ALA A 375 -1.67 -19.21 22.74
N ILE A 376 -2.89 -19.28 23.27
CA ILE A 376 -3.35 -18.43 24.38
C ILE A 376 -2.42 -18.60 25.58
N GLU A 377 -2.18 -19.84 26.03
CA GLU A 377 -1.27 -20.12 27.15
C GLU A 377 0.14 -19.57 26.92
N GLY A 378 0.73 -19.86 25.76
CA GLY A 378 2.07 -19.42 25.41
C GLY A 378 2.21 -17.90 25.23
N ALA A 379 1.13 -17.19 24.94
CA ALA A 379 1.14 -15.74 24.77
C ALA A 379 1.04 -14.94 26.09
N PHE A 380 0.55 -15.57 27.17
CA PHE A 380 0.40 -14.92 28.48
C PHE A 380 1.47 -15.32 29.52
N GLN A 381 2.34 -16.27 29.14
CA GLN A 381 3.61 -16.59 29.81
C GLN A 381 4.71 -15.73 29.20
#